data_AF-A0A7K4F163-F1
#
_entry.id   AF-A0A7K4F163-F1
#
_cell.length_a   1.000
_cell.length_b   1.000
_cell.length_c   1.000
_cell.angle_alpha   90.00
_cell.angle_beta   90.00
_cell.angle_gamma   90.00
#
_symmetry.space_group_name_H-M   'P 1'
#
loop_
_entity.id
_entity.type
_entity.pdbx_description
1 polymer ?
#
loop_
_entity_poly.entity_id
_entity_poly.type
_entity_poly.pdbx_seq_one_letter_code
_entity_poly.pdbx_strand_id
1 'polypeptide(L)'
;MGRKERRAREQKRDNYATRHSAEKRKQTLIAVGVFAVIAVIVGYAGWIFVNMTDSVPGGPENAGALGSEHAHAGILVSIFGDEFDFSAPAYQIKSSWIHFEGRDGTTIHKHATGVTLG
;
A
#
# COMPACT_ATOMS: atom_id res chain seq x y z
N MET A 1 -6.20 34.67 -60.13
CA MET A 1 -5.22 33.82 -59.42
C MET A 1 -4.65 32.80 -60.40
N GLY A 2 -3.34 32.82 -60.62
CA GLY A 2 -2.69 31.99 -61.64
C GLY A 2 -2.58 30.52 -61.24
N ARG A 3 -2.58 29.60 -62.21
CA ARG A 3 -2.43 28.14 -61.98
C ARG A 3 -1.22 27.78 -61.08
N LYS A 4 -0.14 28.55 -61.16
CA LYS A 4 1.05 28.41 -60.29
C LYS A 4 0.74 28.68 -58.80
N GLU A 5 -0.05 29.71 -58.49
CA GLU A 5 -0.39 30.09 -57.11
C GLU A 5 -1.38 29.12 -56.44
N ARG A 6 -2.21 28.43 -57.23
CA ARG A 6 -3.07 27.34 -56.73
C ARG A 6 -2.23 26.12 -56.34
N ARG A 7 -1.34 25.67 -57.24
CA ARG A 7 -0.43 24.52 -56.99
C ARG A 7 0.47 24.74 -55.78
N ALA A 8 1.00 25.95 -55.59
CA ALA A 8 1.83 26.28 -54.43
C ALA A 8 1.05 26.23 -53.10
N ARG A 9 -0.23 26.61 -53.10
CA ARG A 9 -1.11 26.51 -51.91
C ARG A 9 -1.49 25.06 -51.60
N GLU A 10 -1.75 24.26 -52.63
CA GLU A 10 -2.01 22.82 -52.49
C GLU A 10 -0.79 22.10 -51.89
N GLN A 11 0.42 22.34 -52.42
CA GLN A 11 1.66 21.78 -51.86
C GLN A 11 1.93 22.21 -50.40
N LYS A 12 1.64 23.48 -50.04
CA LYS A 12 1.76 23.94 -48.65
C LYS A 12 0.78 23.22 -47.73
N ARG A 13 -0.46 22.98 -48.18
CA ARG A 13 -1.49 22.27 -47.41
C ARG A 13 -1.12 20.80 -47.22
N ASP A 14 -0.64 20.13 -48.26
CA ASP A 14 -0.17 18.75 -48.16
C ASP A 14 1.00 18.64 -47.19
N ASN A 15 2.02 19.50 -47.31
CA ASN A 15 3.15 19.49 -46.38
C ASN A 15 2.74 19.78 -44.93
N TYR A 16 1.80 20.71 -44.72
CA TYR A 16 1.24 20.98 -43.39
C TYR A 16 0.46 19.77 -42.83
N ALA A 17 -0.40 19.16 -43.65
CA ALA A 17 -1.19 17.99 -43.25
C ALA A 17 -0.31 16.78 -42.93
N THR A 18 0.73 16.53 -43.73
CA THR A 18 1.69 15.45 -43.49
C THR A 18 2.49 15.69 -42.21
N ARG A 19 2.98 16.91 -41.97
CA ARG A 19 3.69 17.27 -40.73
C ARG A 19 2.79 17.13 -39.51
N HIS A 20 1.57 17.62 -39.58
CA HIS A 20 0.61 17.53 -38.48
C HIS A 20 0.21 16.07 -38.18
N SER A 21 0.07 15.24 -39.22
CA SER A 21 -0.17 13.80 -39.07
C SER A 21 1.01 13.08 -38.41
N ALA A 22 2.24 13.41 -38.82
CA ALA A 22 3.46 12.84 -38.23
C ALA A 22 3.64 13.22 -36.75
N GLU A 23 3.40 14.48 -36.40
CA GLU A 23 3.44 14.95 -35.00
C GLU A 23 2.35 14.28 -34.15
N LYS A 24 1.13 14.16 -34.65
CA LYS A 24 0.06 13.42 -33.95
C LYS A 24 0.45 11.97 -33.72
N ARG A 25 1.01 11.29 -34.73
CA ARG A 25 1.47 9.90 -34.59
C ARG A 25 2.57 9.77 -33.53
N LYS A 26 3.53 10.70 -33.50
CA LYS A 26 4.57 10.74 -32.47
C LYS A 26 3.98 10.93 -31.08
N GLN A 27 3.07 11.88 -30.90
CA GLN A 27 2.40 12.12 -29.62
C GLN A 27 1.56 10.92 -29.18
N THR A 28 0.83 10.28 -30.09
CA THR A 28 0.09 9.04 -29.81
C THR A 28 1.02 7.93 -29.34
N LEU A 29 2.18 7.74 -29.99
CA LEU A 29 3.15 6.73 -29.56
C LEU A 29 3.74 7.03 -28.17
N ILE A 30 4.03 8.30 -27.87
CA ILE A 30 4.47 8.72 -26.54
C ILE A 30 3.38 8.43 -25.51
N ALA A 31 2.12 8.79 -25.79
CA ALA A 31 0.99 8.54 -24.90
C ALA A 31 0.81 7.04 -24.63
N VAL A 32 0.86 6.21 -25.67
CA VAL A 32 0.80 4.74 -25.54
C VAL A 32 1.95 4.23 -24.67
N GLY A 33 3.17 4.74 -24.86
CA GLY A 33 4.32 4.39 -24.01
C GLY A 33 4.10 4.75 -22.55
N VAL A 34 3.61 5.96 -22.26
CA VAL A 34 3.30 6.41 -20.89
C VAL A 34 2.22 5.53 -20.27
N PHE A 35 1.12 5.27 -20.98
CA PHE A 35 0.05 4.41 -20.45
C PHE A 35 0.51 2.98 -20.20
N ALA A 36 1.37 2.43 -21.06
CA ALA A 36 1.96 1.11 -20.84
C ALA A 36 2.81 1.07 -19.55
N VAL A 37 3.64 2.09 -19.31
CA VAL A 37 4.44 2.19 -18.08
C VAL A 37 3.54 2.29 -16.84
N ILE A 38 2.51 3.14 -16.88
CA ILE A 38 1.54 3.27 -15.78
C ILE A 38 0.86 1.93 -15.50
N ALA A 39 0.40 1.22 -16.54
CA ALA A 39 -0.24 -0.08 -16.39
C ALA A 39 0.70 -1.11 -15.75
N VAL A 40 1.98 -1.12 -16.11
CA VAL A 40 2.98 -1.99 -15.49
C VAL A 40 3.17 -1.65 -14.01
N ILE A 41 3.30 -0.37 -13.65
CA ILE A 41 3.47 0.05 -12.26
C ILE A 41 2.26 -0.34 -11.42
N VAL A 42 1.05 -0.05 -11.90
CA VAL A 42 -0.20 -0.37 -11.19
C VAL A 42 -0.39 -1.87 -11.06
N GLY A 43 -0.14 -2.63 -12.14
CA GLY A 43 -0.21 -4.09 -12.12
C GLY A 43 0.79 -4.71 -11.15
N TYR A 44 2.03 -4.21 -11.13
CA TYR A 44 3.06 -4.68 -10.21
C TYR A 44 2.74 -4.32 -8.75
N ALA A 45 2.26 -3.12 -8.48
CA ALA A 45 1.82 -2.71 -7.16
C ALA A 45 0.64 -3.56 -6.65
N GLY A 46 -0.35 -3.83 -7.52
CA GLY A 46 -1.46 -4.73 -7.21
C GLY A 46 -1.00 -6.16 -6.94
N TRP A 47 -0.03 -6.67 -7.71
CA TRP A 47 0.57 -7.98 -7.47
C TRP A 47 1.31 -8.03 -6.13
N ILE A 48 2.13 -7.02 -5.79
CA ILE A 48 2.77 -6.92 -4.48
C ILE A 48 1.73 -6.92 -3.37
N PHE A 49 0.66 -6.13 -3.52
CA PHE A 49 -0.39 -6.02 -2.50
C PHE A 49 -1.09 -7.36 -2.26
N VAL A 50 -1.44 -8.10 -3.31
CA VAL A 50 -2.08 -9.42 -3.18
C VAL A 50 -1.12 -10.49 -2.64
N ASN A 51 0.18 -10.37 -2.92
CA ASN A 51 1.21 -11.32 -2.47
C ASN A 51 1.96 -10.84 -1.22
N MET A 52 1.50 -9.75 -0.60
CA MET A 52 2.12 -9.23 0.61
C MET A 52 1.77 -10.21 1.74
N THR A 53 2.72 -11.08 2.09
CA THR A 53 2.59 -11.96 3.25
C THR A 53 2.80 -11.11 4.49
N ASP A 54 1.70 -10.69 5.11
CA ASP A 54 1.34 -10.31 6.51
C ASP A 54 2.37 -9.68 7.48
N SER A 55 3.62 -9.57 7.10
CA SER A 55 4.69 -8.91 7.82
C SER A 55 4.53 -7.41 7.63
N VAL A 56 3.85 -6.80 8.60
CA VAL A 56 3.82 -5.36 8.79
C VAL A 56 5.27 -4.85 8.72
N PRO A 57 5.59 -3.82 7.92
CA PRO A 57 6.93 -3.25 7.92
C PRO A 57 7.30 -2.80 9.34
N GLY A 58 8.33 -3.41 9.93
CA GLY A 58 8.74 -3.16 11.33
C GLY A 58 8.14 -4.11 12.37
N GLY A 59 7.28 -5.05 11.96
CA GLY A 59 6.83 -6.17 12.77
C GLY A 59 7.87 -7.31 12.78
N PRO A 60 8.12 -7.96 13.92
CA PRO A 60 8.76 -9.28 14.01
C PRO A 60 8.27 -10.32 12.99
N GLU A 61 9.14 -11.29 12.73
CA GLU A 61 8.94 -12.38 11.79
C GLU A 61 7.69 -13.20 12.16
N ASN A 62 6.82 -13.48 11.17
CA ASN A 62 5.52 -14.17 11.32
C ASN A 62 4.41 -13.36 12.01
N ALA A 63 4.41 -12.03 11.86
CA ALA A 63 3.24 -11.22 12.20
C ALA A 63 2.05 -11.63 11.36
N GLY A 64 0.89 -11.88 12.00
CA GLY A 64 -0.36 -11.84 11.28
C GLY A 64 -0.65 -10.43 10.77
N ALA A 65 -1.51 -10.33 9.75
CA ALA A 65 -1.83 -9.06 9.12
C ALA A 65 -2.34 -8.03 10.15
N LEU A 66 -2.04 -6.74 9.93
CA LEU A 66 -2.69 -5.67 10.70
C LEU A 66 -4.21 -5.82 10.61
N GLY A 67 -4.86 -6.02 11.76
CA GLY A 67 -6.32 -6.18 11.84
C GLY A 67 -6.83 -7.60 11.56
N SER A 68 -5.97 -8.62 11.46
CA SER A 68 -6.39 -10.01 11.22
C SER A 68 -7.05 -10.66 12.43
N GLU A 69 -6.39 -10.63 13.59
CA GLU A 69 -6.83 -11.31 14.81
C GLU A 69 -6.73 -10.34 15.99
N HIS A 70 -7.89 -9.94 16.52
CA HIS A 70 -8.01 -9.25 17.80
C HIS A 70 -8.68 -10.18 18.79
N ALA A 71 -7.91 -10.62 19.79
CA ALA A 71 -8.38 -11.52 20.83
C ALA A 71 -8.06 -10.93 22.20
N HIS A 72 -8.98 -11.14 23.13
CA HIS A 72 -8.82 -10.79 24.53
C HIS A 72 -8.64 -12.08 25.34
N ALA A 73 -7.66 -12.09 26.24
CA ALA A 73 -7.52 -13.12 27.25
C ALA A 73 -7.45 -12.49 28.64
N GLY A 74 -8.15 -13.08 29.61
CA GLY A 74 -8.10 -12.66 31.01
C GLY A 74 -7.00 -13.39 31.76
N ILE A 75 -6.24 -12.69 32.60
CA ILE A 75 -5.28 -13.31 33.52
C ILE A 75 -5.43 -12.72 34.92
N LEU A 76 -5.28 -13.58 35.93
CA LEU A 76 -5.09 -13.17 37.32
C LEU A 76 -3.80 -13.80 37.82
N VAL A 77 -2.91 -12.97 38.34
CA VAL A 77 -1.62 -13.39 38.91
C VAL A 77 -1.59 -12.97 40.35
N SER A 78 -1.26 -13.90 41.25
CA SER A 78 -1.04 -13.61 42.67
C SER A 78 0.38 -13.96 43.07
N ILE A 79 1.07 -13.03 43.71
CA ILE A 79 2.41 -13.21 44.25
C ILE A 79 2.32 -13.11 45.77
N PHE A 80 2.65 -14.19 46.48
CA PHE A 80 2.53 -14.29 47.94
C PHE A 80 1.12 -14.00 48.51
N GLY A 81 0.07 -14.15 47.69
CA GLY A 81 -1.31 -13.90 48.08
C GLY A 81 -1.83 -12.51 47.70
N ASP A 82 -0.94 -11.61 47.26
CA ASP A 82 -1.32 -10.30 46.73
C ASP A 82 -1.52 -10.39 45.21
N GLU A 83 -2.62 -9.80 44.71
CA GLU A 83 -2.83 -9.70 43.27
C GLU A 83 -1.80 -8.75 42.64
N PHE A 84 -1.20 -9.20 41.54
CA PHE A 84 -0.20 -8.44 40.83
C PHE A 84 -0.85 -7.40 39.92
N ASP A 85 -0.53 -6.14 40.15
CA ASP A 85 -1.13 -5.02 39.42
C ASP A 85 -0.47 -4.76 38.06
N PHE A 86 -1.06 -5.28 36.99
CA PHE A 86 -0.66 -4.97 35.61
C PHE A 86 -1.22 -3.62 35.09
N SER A 87 -2.08 -2.93 35.83
CA SER A 87 -2.59 -1.60 35.43
C SER A 87 -1.52 -0.50 35.54
N ALA A 88 -0.42 -0.77 36.24
CA ALA A 88 0.67 0.18 36.43
C ALA A 88 1.35 0.54 35.10
N PRO A 89 1.79 1.80 34.92
CA PRO A 89 2.42 2.27 33.67
C PRO A 89 3.62 1.43 33.20
N ALA A 90 4.30 0.76 34.12
CA ALA A 90 5.44 -0.10 33.82
C ALA A 90 5.09 -1.31 32.94
N TYR A 91 3.82 -1.72 32.90
CA TYR A 91 3.34 -2.93 32.21
C TYR A 91 2.45 -2.63 30.99
N GLN A 92 2.17 -1.36 30.72
CA GLN A 92 1.32 -0.92 29.62
C GLN A 92 2.13 -0.86 28.31
N ILE A 93 1.56 -1.36 27.21
CA ILE A 93 2.09 -1.26 25.83
C ILE A 93 3.58 -1.66 25.74
N LYS A 94 3.92 -2.84 26.28
CA LYS A 94 5.32 -3.33 26.32
C LYS A 94 5.74 -4.08 25.07
N SER A 95 4.78 -4.56 24.29
CA SER A 95 5.00 -5.24 23.03
C SER A 95 3.92 -4.80 22.05
N SER A 96 4.29 -4.63 20.78
CA SER A 96 3.35 -4.30 19.71
C SER A 96 2.43 -5.48 19.33
N TRP A 97 2.61 -6.63 19.97
CA TRP A 97 1.94 -7.90 19.64
C TRP A 97 0.87 -8.27 20.63
N ILE A 98 1.25 -8.19 21.90
CA ILE A 98 0.48 -8.58 23.05
C ILE A 98 0.77 -7.57 24.15
N HIS A 99 -0.25 -6.90 24.67
CA HIS A 99 -0.05 -5.92 25.74
C HIS A 99 -1.29 -5.72 26.62
N PHE A 100 -1.05 -5.12 27.77
CA PHE A 100 -2.08 -4.42 28.54
C PHE A 100 -2.18 -2.97 28.05
N GLU A 101 -3.40 -2.44 28.00
CA GLU A 101 -3.66 -1.04 27.64
C GLU A 101 -4.78 -0.43 28.48
N GLY A 102 -4.91 0.90 28.43
CA GLY A 102 -6.01 1.60 29.09
C GLY A 102 -6.01 1.54 30.61
N ARG A 103 -4.89 1.11 31.24
CA ARG A 103 -4.84 0.76 32.67
C ARG A 103 -5.75 -0.41 33.04
N ASP A 104 -6.12 -1.23 32.06
CA ASP A 104 -6.69 -2.55 32.31
C ASP A 104 -5.53 -3.53 32.54
N GLY A 105 -5.41 -4.05 33.76
CA GLY A 105 -4.42 -5.07 34.13
C GLY A 105 -4.96 -6.50 34.06
N THR A 106 -6.23 -6.67 33.69
CA THR A 106 -6.91 -7.97 33.70
C THR A 106 -7.07 -8.53 32.30
N THR A 107 -7.13 -7.67 31.29
CA THR A 107 -7.27 -8.04 29.89
C THR A 107 -5.97 -7.88 29.12
N ILE A 108 -5.53 -8.97 28.50
CA ILE A 108 -4.43 -8.98 27.54
C ILE A 108 -5.00 -8.78 26.13
N HIS A 109 -4.49 -7.78 25.41
CA HIS A 109 -4.86 -7.47 24.02
C HIS A 109 -3.85 -8.13 23.08
N LYS A 110 -4.32 -8.90 22.09
CA LYS A 110 -3.51 -9.49 21.01
C LYS A 110 -3.85 -8.83 19.68
N HIS A 111 -2.84 -8.48 18.89
CA HIS A 111 -3.00 -7.77 17.61
C HIS A 111 -2.45 -8.53 16.39
N ALA A 112 -2.07 -9.81 16.52
CA ALA A 112 -1.43 -10.56 15.45
C ALA A 112 -1.84 -12.03 15.43
N THR A 113 -2.03 -12.61 14.25
CA THR A 113 -2.26 -14.05 14.07
C THR A 113 -1.04 -14.89 14.46
N GLY A 114 -1.26 -16.08 15.03
CA GLY A 114 -0.20 -17.06 15.30
C GLY A 114 0.63 -16.83 16.56
N VAL A 115 0.32 -15.79 17.34
CA VAL A 115 0.96 -15.60 18.66
C VAL A 115 0.29 -16.50 19.70
N THR A 116 1.08 -17.36 20.33
CA THR A 116 0.65 -18.24 21.43
C THR A 116 0.56 -17.44 22.73
N LEU A 117 -0.63 -17.41 23.32
CA LEU A 117 -0.82 -17.04 24.72
C LEU A 117 -0.55 -18.32 25.49
N GLY A 118 0.66 -18.45 26.03
CA GLY A 118 1.12 -19.68 26.71
C GLY A 118 0.20 -20.17 27.80
#